data_AF-A0A966IKP1-F1
#
_entry.id   AF-A0A966IKP1-F1
#
_cell.length_a   1.000
_cell.length_b   1.000
_cell.length_c   1.000
_cell.angle_alpha   90.00
_cell.angle_beta   90.00
_cell.angle_gamma   90.00
#
_symmetry.space_group_name_H-M   'P 1'
#
loop_
_entity.id
_entity.type
_entity.pdbx_description
1 polymer ?
#
loop_
_entity_poly.entity_id
_entity_poly.type
_entity_poly.pdbx_seq_one_letter_code
_entity_poly.pdbx_strand_id
1 'polypeptide(L)'
;MYSKSVNYKFTSFTSAKIAAGHCTEYLSRHVVKLEMSSLTITVSKESEVSISANFDEIGNLKKFDGLLSSLVSELRDAFDFKENNKSSVCVFNYQKETTVDTVKLN
;
A
#
# COMPACT_ATOMS: atom_id res chain seq x y z
N MET A 1 -6.63 0.49 -15.43
CA MET A 1 -6.21 0.36 -14.02
C MET A 1 -4.78 0.84 -13.88
N TYR A 2 -4.59 1.93 -13.15
CA TYR A 2 -3.28 2.48 -12.82
C TYR A 2 -2.79 1.85 -11.51
N SER A 3 -1.48 1.68 -11.37
CA SER A 3 -0.90 1.05 -10.18
C SER A 3 0.29 1.87 -9.70
N LYS A 4 0.46 1.93 -8.39
CA LYS A 4 1.64 2.47 -7.73
C LYS A 4 2.16 1.42 -6.77
N SER A 5 3.47 1.17 -6.84
CA SER A 5 4.16 0.31 -5.88
C SER A 5 5.42 0.99 -5.39
N VAL A 6 5.64 0.92 -4.08
CA VAL A 6 6.81 1.47 -3.41
C VAL A 6 7.33 0.46 -2.41
N ASN A 7 8.62 0.55 -2.14
CA ASN A 7 9.32 -0.43 -1.36
C ASN A 7 10.34 0.27 -0.44
N TYR A 8 10.26 -0.02 0.85
CA TYR A 8 11.04 0.63 1.89
C TYR A 8 11.84 -0.41 2.67
N LYS A 9 13.17 -0.32 2.62
CA LYS A 9 14.07 -1.23 3.30
C LYS A 9 14.61 -0.63 4.59
N PHE A 10 14.18 -1.18 5.72
CA PHE A 10 14.54 -0.73 7.06
C PHE A 10 15.81 -1.42 7.57
N THR A 11 16.38 -0.88 8.65
CA THR A 11 17.58 -1.43 9.31
C THR A 11 17.30 -2.72 10.10
N SER A 12 16.05 -2.94 10.54
CA SER A 12 15.65 -4.15 11.27
C SER A 12 14.23 -4.60 10.93
N PHE A 13 13.96 -5.89 11.15
CA PHE A 13 12.64 -6.46 10.92
C PHE A 13 11.59 -5.89 11.89
N THR A 14 12.00 -5.58 13.11
CA THR A 14 11.14 -4.94 14.11
C THR A 14 10.72 -3.54 13.66
N SER A 15 11.66 -2.71 13.19
CA SER A 15 11.33 -1.39 12.63
C SER A 15 10.41 -1.50 11.42
N ALA A 16 10.65 -2.48 10.53
CA ALA A 16 9.79 -2.70 9.37
C ALA A 16 8.35 -3.07 9.78
N LYS A 17 8.18 -3.91 10.82
CA LYS A 17 6.86 -4.24 11.37
C LYS A 17 6.13 -3.04 11.97
N ILE A 18 6.83 -2.22 12.76
CA ILE A 18 6.25 -1.03 13.37
C ILE A 18 5.84 -0.03 12.28
N ALA A 19 6.75 0.25 11.34
CA ALA A 19 6.49 1.12 10.21
C ALA A 19 5.31 0.62 9.36
N ALA A 20 5.21 -0.68 9.10
CA ALA A 20 4.07 -1.24 8.37
C ALA A 20 2.74 -1.06 9.10
N GLY A 21 2.72 -1.20 10.43
CA GLY A 21 1.54 -0.90 11.24
C GLY A 21 1.09 0.55 11.05
N HIS A 22 2.04 1.49 11.12
CA HIS A 22 1.78 2.91 10.85
C HIS A 22 1.26 3.15 9.42
N CYS A 23 1.91 2.56 8.41
CA CYS A 23 1.47 2.64 7.02
C CYS A 23 0.04 2.12 6.83
N THR A 24 -0.30 0.99 7.46
CA THR A 24 -1.65 0.42 7.41
C THR A 24 -2.67 1.37 8.03
N GLU A 25 -2.40 1.90 9.21
CA GLU A 25 -3.30 2.84 9.88
C GLU A 25 -3.51 4.12 9.05
N TYR A 26 -2.42 4.71 8.54
CA TYR A 26 -2.47 5.95 7.77
C TYR A 26 -3.19 5.77 6.42
N LEU A 27 -2.83 4.74 5.65
CA LEU A 27 -3.33 4.55 4.28
C LEU A 27 -4.75 3.97 4.25
N SER A 28 -5.12 3.10 5.20
CA SER A 28 -6.46 2.49 5.25
C SER A 28 -7.58 3.53 5.37
N ARG A 29 -7.32 4.65 6.08
CA ARG A 29 -8.26 5.78 6.21
C ARG A 29 -8.57 6.48 4.88
N HIS A 30 -7.75 6.27 3.86
CA HIS A 30 -7.85 6.92 2.56
C HIS A 30 -8.42 6.01 1.47
N VAL A 31 -8.61 4.71 1.75
CA VAL A 31 -9.05 3.70 0.77
C VAL A 31 -10.35 4.11 0.07
N VAL A 32 -11.37 4.48 0.84
CA VAL A 32 -12.68 4.90 0.31
C VAL A 32 -12.58 6.26 -0.38
N LYS A 33 -11.87 7.22 0.22
CA LYS A 33 -11.76 8.61 -0.29
C LYS A 33 -11.03 8.69 -1.63
N LEU A 34 -10.06 7.80 -1.87
CA LEU A 34 -9.30 7.74 -3.12
C LEU A 34 -9.80 6.65 -4.07
N GLU A 35 -10.91 5.99 -3.75
CA GLU A 35 -11.50 4.93 -4.56
C GLU A 35 -10.44 3.90 -4.98
N MET A 36 -9.66 3.43 -4.01
CA MET A 36 -8.63 2.43 -4.26
C MET A 36 -9.29 1.10 -4.61
N SER A 37 -9.07 0.60 -5.82
CA SER A 37 -9.57 -0.72 -6.26
C SER A 37 -8.85 -1.84 -5.49
N SER A 38 -7.62 -1.60 -5.01
CA SER A 38 -6.92 -2.47 -4.07
C SER A 38 -5.82 -1.73 -3.32
N LEU A 39 -5.54 -2.13 -2.08
CA LEU A 39 -4.37 -1.72 -1.30
C LEU A 39 -3.74 -2.96 -0.65
N THR A 40 -2.45 -3.17 -0.91
CA THR A 40 -1.66 -4.28 -0.36
C THR A 40 -0.46 -3.71 0.37
N ILE A 41 -0.27 -4.10 1.63
CA ILE A 41 0.88 -3.75 2.44
C ILE A 41 1.48 -5.05 2.98
N THR A 42 2.77 -5.28 2.72
CA THR A 42 3.47 -6.49 3.17
C THR A 42 4.77 -6.14 3.87
N VAL A 43 5.19 -7.02 4.79
CA VAL A 43 6.49 -6.96 5.45
C VAL A 43 7.25 -8.25 5.17
N SER A 44 8.42 -8.14 4.56
CA SER A 44 9.29 -9.29 4.30
C SER A 44 10.26 -9.55 5.47
N LYS A 45 10.83 -10.76 5.51
CA LYS A 45 11.85 -11.12 6.53
C LYS A 45 13.14 -10.32 6.36
N GLU A 46 13.37 -9.78 5.16
CA GLU A 46 14.50 -8.93 4.79
C GLU A 46 14.33 -7.47 5.25
N SER A 47 13.42 -7.22 6.19
CA SER A 47 13.13 -5.89 6.76
C SER A 47 12.57 -4.90 5.74
N GLU A 48 11.77 -5.40 4.82
CA GLU A 48 11.24 -4.62 3.69
C GLU A 48 9.73 -4.45 3.81
N VAL A 49 9.26 -3.21 3.68
CA VAL A 49 7.82 -2.89 3.60
C VAL A 49 7.49 -2.57 2.15
N SER A 50 6.61 -3.37 1.55
CA SER A 50 6.09 -3.10 0.21
C SER A 50 4.65 -2.60 0.29
N ILE A 51 4.36 -1.53 -0.44
CA ILE A 51 3.02 -0.93 -0.52
C ILE A 51 2.64 -0.88 -1.99
N SER A 52 1.49 -1.46 -2.33
CA SER A 52 0.95 -1.45 -3.70
C SER A 52 -0.51 -1.06 -3.67
N ALA A 53 -0.89 -0.09 -4.52
CA ALA A 53 -2.27 0.35 -4.65
C ALA A 53 -2.68 0.46 -6.13
N ASN A 54 -3.94 0.13 -6.41
CA ASN A 54 -4.51 0.20 -7.74
C ASN A 54 -5.70 1.17 -7.78
N PHE A 55 -5.86 1.84 -8.91
CA PHE A 55 -6.85 2.89 -9.12
C PHE A 55 -7.44 2.77 -10.52
N ASP A 56 -8.71 3.11 -10.66
CA ASP A 56 -9.35 3.23 -11.98
C ASP A 56 -9.05 4.58 -12.63
N GLU A 57 -8.94 5.63 -11.82
CA GLU A 57 -8.61 6.99 -12.28
C GLU A 57 -7.16 7.41 -11.98
N ILE A 58 -6.48 7.97 -12.98
CA ILE A 58 -5.14 8.55 -12.82
C ILE A 58 -5.10 9.71 -11.83
N GLY A 59 -6.22 10.44 -11.68
CA GLY A 59 -6.34 11.55 -10.72
C GLY A 59 -6.16 11.07 -9.28
N ASN A 60 -6.72 9.91 -8.93
CA ASN A 60 -6.60 9.33 -7.61
C ASN A 60 -5.19 8.76 -7.36
N LEU A 61 -4.54 8.20 -8.38
CA LEU A 61 -3.12 7.82 -8.28
C LEU A 61 -2.23 9.04 -7.95
N LYS A 62 -2.44 10.18 -8.62
CA LYS A 62 -1.66 11.40 -8.34
C LYS A 62 -1.87 11.92 -6.91
N LYS A 63 -3.09 11.83 -6.39
CA LYS A 63 -3.38 12.17 -4.98
C LYS A 63 -2.68 11.20 -4.03
N PHE A 64 -2.66 9.92 -4.37
CA PHE A 64 -1.95 8.90 -3.59
C PHE A 64 -0.44 9.12 -3.55
N ASP A 65 0.18 9.58 -4.64
CA ASP A 65 1.60 9.98 -4.63
C ASP A 65 1.88 11.09 -3.59
N GLY A 66 0.96 12.04 -3.41
CA GLY A 66 1.07 13.09 -2.38
C GLY A 66 0.88 12.57 -0.95
N LEU A 67 0.04 11.55 -0.76
CA LEU A 67 -0.07 10.88 0.54
C LEU A 67 1.18 10.07 0.87
N LEU A 68 1.75 9.37 -0.12
CA LEU A 68 2.99 8.62 0.07
C LEU A 68 4.15 9.54 0.43
N SER A 69 4.29 10.71 -0.21
CA SER A 69 5.37 11.64 0.15
C SER A 69 5.24 12.16 1.58
N SER A 70 4.02 12.43 2.03
CA SER A 70 3.73 12.84 3.41
C SER A 70 4.05 11.71 4.41
N LEU A 71 3.59 10.49 4.11
CA LEU A 71 3.89 9.30 4.90
C LEU A 71 5.39 9.02 4.99
N VAL A 72 6.13 9.15 3.88
CA VAL A 72 7.58 8.98 3.86
C VAL A 72 8.27 10.01 4.75
N SER A 73 7.80 11.26 4.74
CA SER A 73 8.32 12.30 5.64
C SER A 73 8.13 11.91 7.10
N GLU A 74 6.92 11.48 7.50
CA GLU A 74 6.63 11.05 8.87
C GLU A 74 7.47 9.82 9.28
N LEU A 75 7.64 8.86 8.37
CA LEU A 75 8.47 7.68 8.62
C LEU A 75 9.95 8.04 8.82
N ARG A 76 10.44 9.06 8.12
CA ARG A 76 11.83 9.53 8.22
C ARG A 76 12.16 10.18 9.55
N ASP A 77 11.15 10.73 10.23
CA ASP A 77 11.32 11.30 11.57
C ASP A 77 11.55 10.21 12.64
N ALA A 78 11.07 8.99 12.39
CA ALA A 78 11.14 7.88 13.34
C ALA A 78 12.16 6.77 12.95
N PHE A 79 12.47 6.62 11.67
CA PHE A 79 13.24 5.48 11.17
C PHE A 79 14.27 5.85 10.09
N ASP A 80 15.43 5.20 10.17
CA ASP A 80 16.36 5.09 9.06
C ASP A 80 15.94 3.94 8.12
N PHE A 81 15.69 4.26 6.85
CA PHE A 81 15.38 3.28 5.81
C PHE A 81 15.89 3.72 4.44
N LYS A 82 15.89 2.82 3.46
CA LYS A 82 16.15 3.15 2.05
C LYS A 82 14.85 3.03 1.27
N GLU A 83 14.59 4.03 0.45
CA GLU A 83 13.45 4.01 -0.46
C GLU A 83 13.91 3.44 -1.80
N ASN A 84 13.19 2.44 -2.29
CA ASN A 84 13.44 1.80 -3.56
C ASN A 84 12.20 1.98 -4.45
N ASN A 85 12.08 3.19 -4.99
CA ASN A 85 10.94 3.56 -5.81
C ASN A 85 11.07 2.98 -7.22
N LYS A 86 10.09 2.16 -7.60
CA LYS A 86 9.99 1.60 -8.93
C LYS A 86 8.63 1.93 -9.51
N SER A 87 8.59 2.88 -10.44
CA SER A 87 7.38 3.15 -11.22
C SER A 87 7.11 1.97 -12.15
N SER A 88 5.91 1.40 -12.04
CA SER A 88 5.47 0.25 -12.82
C SER A 88 4.03 0.45 -13.27
N VAL A 89 3.67 -0.20 -14.38
CA VAL A 89 2.28 -0.26 -14.87
C VAL A 89 1.82 -1.70 -14.72
N CYS A 90 0.65 -1.88 -14.10
CA CYS A 90 0.02 -3.19 -14.04
C CYS A 90 -0.53 -3.56 -15.42
N VAL A 91 0.09 -4.55 -16.08
CA VAL A 91 -0.34 -5.04 -17.40
C VAL A 91 -1.39 -6.16 -17.27
N PHE A 92 -1.38 -6.90 -16.16
CA PHE A 92 -2.32 -7.98 -15.86
C PHE A 92 -2.50 -8.12 -14.34
N ASN A 93 -3.75 -8.17 -13.88
CA ASN A 93 -4.10 -8.46 -12.48
C ASN A 93 -5.25 -9.46 -12.46
N TYR A 94 -5.06 -10.59 -11.78
CA TYR A 94 -6.11 -11.59 -11.55
C TYR A 94 -6.32 -11.74 -10.05
N GLN A 95 -7.54 -11.48 -9.60
CA GLN A 95 -7.99 -11.76 -8.24
C GLN A 95 -9.18 -12.70 -8.33
N LYS A 96 -9.09 -13.86 -7.68
CA LYS A 96 -10.21 -14.79 -7.57
C LYS A 96 -11.19 -14.22 -6.54
N GLU A 97 -12.37 -13.79 -6.99
CA GLU A 97 -13.44 -13.42 -6.06
C GLU A 97 -13.90 -14.65 -5.28
N THR A 98 -14.09 -14.48 -3.97
CA THR A 98 -14.78 -15.47 -3.14
C THR A 98 -16.20 -14.94 -2.92
N THR A 99 -17.14 -15.39 -3.75
CA THR A 99 -18.56 -15.09 -3.52
C THR A 99 -18.99 -15.76 -2.23
N VAL A 100 -19.44 -14.95 -1.26
CA VAL A 100 -20.18 -15.48 -0.11
C VAL A 100 -21.60 -15.70 -0.61
N ASP A 101 -21.95 -16.96 -0.90
CA ASP A 101 -23.33 -17.32 -1.20
C ASP A 101 -24.17 -17.01 0.04
N THR A 102 -25.05 -16.02 -0.06
CA THR A 102 -26.03 -15.72 1.00
C THR A 102 -27.07 -16.84 1.01
N VAL A 103 -26.89 -17.82 1.89
CA VAL A 103 -27.93 -18.80 2.18
C VAL A 103 -29.08 -18.06 2.87
N LYS A 104 -30.19 -17.87 2.14
CA LYS A 104 -31.46 -17.47 2.76
C LYS A 104 -31.98 -18.66 3.56
N LEU A 105 -31.93 -18.56 4.88
CA LEU A 105 -32.69 -19.45 5.77
C LEU A 105 -34.15 -19.00 5.71
N ASN A 106 -35.01 -19.88 5.20
CA ASN A 106 -36.46 -19.71 5.15
C ASN A 106 -37.08 -19.80 6.55
#